data_AF-A0A968E0Z2-F1
#
_entry.id   AF-A0A968E0Z2-F1
#
_cell.length_a   1.000
_cell.length_b   1.000
_cell.length_c   1.000
_cell.angle_alpha   90.00
_cell.angle_beta   90.00
_cell.angle_gamma   90.00
#
_symmetry.space_group_name_H-M   'P 1'
#
loop_
_entity.id
_entity.type
_entity.pdbx_description
1 polymer ?
#
loop_
_entity_poly.entity_id
_entity_poly.type
_entity_poly.pdbx_seq_one_letter_code
_entity_poly.pdbx_strand_id
1 'polypeptide(L)' 'GFISREAVQGISNFLRIPPNQIFSVATFYRSFSLTPKGKCCVSVCMGTACHVRGA' A
#
# COMPACT_ATOMS: atom_id res chain seq x y z
N GLY A 1 1.43 8.02 -3.34
CA GLY A 1 2.81 7.52 -3.26
C GLY A 1 2.85 6.05 -3.64
N PHE A 2 4.00 5.56 -4.09
CA PHE A 2 4.22 4.14 -4.41
C PHE A 2 5.57 3.67 -3.86
N ILE A 3 5.73 2.37 -3.70
CA ILE A 3 6.96 1.73 -3.23
C ILE A 3 7.73 1.25 -4.47
N SER A 4 8.90 1.84 -4.73
CA SER A 4 9.80 1.40 -5.80
C SER A 4 10.67 0.21 -5.37
N ARG A 5 11.26 -0.50 -6.34
CA ARG A 5 12.20 -1.60 -6.03
C ARG A 5 13.41 -1.11 -5.25
N GLU A 6 13.92 0.10 -5.52
CA GLU A 6 15.05 0.64 -4.75
C GLU A 6 14.66 0.88 -3.28
N ALA A 7 13.44 1.36 -3.03
CA ALA A 7 12.93 1.55 -1.67
C ALA A 7 12.83 0.21 -0.92
N VAL A 8 12.33 -0.85 -1.58
CA VAL A 8 12.29 -2.20 -1.00
C VAL A 8 13.71 -2.70 -0.69
N GLN A 9 14.65 -2.49 -1.59
CA GLN A 9 16.04 -2.91 -1.39
C GLN A 9 16.71 -2.14 -0.23
N GLY A 10 16.46 -0.84 -0.12
CA GLY A 10 16.95 -0.02 1.00
C GLY A 10 16.38 -0.48 2.33
N ILE A 11 15.07 -0.74 2.39
CA ILE A 11 14.40 -1.27 3.60
C ILE A 11 14.91 -2.67 3.93
N SER A 12 15.10 -3.53 2.92
CA SER A 12 15.66 -4.88 3.07
C SER A 12 17.04 -4.85 3.70
N ASN A 13 17.92 -3.97 3.23
CA ASN A 13 19.27 -3.80 3.76
C ASN A 13 19.26 -3.23 5.18
N PHE A 14 18.36 -2.28 5.47
CA PHE A 14 18.25 -1.65 6.79
C PHE A 14 17.70 -2.63 7.84
N LEU A 15 16.65 -3.36 7.51
CA LEU A 15 16.00 -4.31 8.43
C LEU A 15 16.63 -5.70 8.40
N ARG A 16 17.54 -5.98 7.46
CA ARG A 16 18.12 -7.31 7.18
C ARG A 16 17.05 -8.39 6.94
N ILE A 17 15.95 -7.98 6.31
CA ILE A 17 14.82 -8.85 5.98
C ILE A 17 14.85 -9.13 4.47
N PRO A 18 14.60 -10.37 4.01
CA PRO A 18 14.57 -10.66 2.59
C PRO A 18 13.48 -9.83 1.88
N PRO A 19 13.76 -9.32 0.67
CA PRO A 19 12.83 -8.44 -0.06
C PRO A 19 11.47 -9.10 -0.30
N ASN A 20 11.43 -10.43 -0.45
CA ASN A 20 10.19 -11.19 -0.60
C ASN A 20 9.21 -10.99 0.57
N GLN A 21 9.71 -10.91 1.80
CA GLN A 21 8.85 -10.70 2.97
C GLN A 21 8.29 -9.27 2.99
N ILE A 22 9.08 -8.28 2.55
CA ILE A 22 8.64 -6.89 2.39
C ILE A 22 7.58 -6.79 1.29
N PHE A 23 7.76 -7.48 0.17
CA PHE A 23 6.75 -7.56 -0.88
C PHE A 23 5.45 -8.18 -0.38
N SER A 24 5.52 -9.24 0.43
CA SER A 24 4.35 -9.88 1.03
C SER A 24 3.56 -8.92 1.93
N VAL A 25 4.23 -8.10 2.74
CA VAL A 25 3.59 -7.07 3.56
C VAL A 25 3.02 -5.93 2.70
N ALA A 26 3.77 -5.49 1.68
CA ALA A 26 3.37 -4.41 0.79
C ALA A 26 2.16 -4.77 -0.09
N THR A 27 1.96 -6.04 -0.44
CA THR A 27 0.77 -6.51 -1.16
C THR A 27 -0.41 -6.77 -0.23
N PHE A 28 -0.15 -7.19 1.01
CA PHE A 28 -1.19 -7.49 1.98
C PHE A 28 -1.95 -6.24 2.45
N TYR A 29 -1.24 -5.15 2.73
CA TYR A 29 -1.87 -3.90 3.18
C TYR A 29 -2.29 -3.03 1.99
N ARG A 30 -3.60 -2.84 1.84
CA ARG A 30 -4.23 -1.97 0.82
C ARG A 30 -3.76 -0.50 0.84
N SER A 31 -3.14 -0.06 1.94
CA SER A 31 -2.55 1.27 2.06
C SER A 31 -1.32 1.45 1.17
N PHE A 32 -0.54 0.38 0.99
CA PHE A 32 0.65 0.41 0.14
C PHE A 32 0.31 0.19 -1.33
N SER A 33 1.19 0.65 -2.21
CA SER A 33 1.00 0.54 -3.66
C SER A 33 2.34 0.35 -4.31
N LEU A 34 2.45 -0.74 -5.07
CA LEU A 34 3.66 -1.09 -5.81
C LEU A 34 3.74 -0.41 -7.18
N THR A 35 2.62 0.16 -7.63
CA THR A 35 2.50 0.91 -8.86
C THR A 35 2.27 2.40 -8.56
N PRO A 36 2.77 3.30 -9.41
CA PRO A 36 2.55 4.73 -9.26
C PRO A 36 1.05 5.03 -9.25
N LYS A 37 0.55 5.51 -8.12
CA LYS A 37 -0.81 6.04 -7.99
C LYS A 37 -0.86 7.46 -8.55
N GLY A 38 -1.96 7.78 -9.22
CA GLY A 38 -2.24 9.14 -9.70
C GLY A 38 -2.26 10.17 -8.57
N LYS A 39 -2.07 11.45 -8.93
CA LYS A 39 -1.98 12.57 -7.96
C LYS A 39 -3.21 12.67 -7.04
N CYS A 40 -4.40 12.29 -7.53
CA CYS A 40 -5.63 12.27 -6.75
C CYS A 40 -6.07 10.82 -6.47
N CYS A 41 -6.03 10.41 -5.20
CA CYS A 41 -6.59 9.14 -4.75
C CYS A 41 -7.89 9.40 -3.99
N VAL A 42 -9.04 9.25 -4.66
CA VAL A 42 -10.35 9.33 -4.02
C VAL A 42 -10.69 7.96 -3.43
N SER A 43 -10.91 7.89 -2.12
CA SER A 43 -11.36 6.68 -1.43
C SER A 43 -12.74 6.93 -0.83
N VAL A 44 -13.77 6.27 -1.35
CA VAL A 44 -15.14 6.33 -0.83
C VAL A 44 -15.35 5.18 0.14
N CYS A 45 -15.93 5.48 1.30
CA CYS A 45 -16.27 4.46 2.29
C CYS A 45 -17.46 3.63 1.79
N MET A 46 -17.20 2.35 1.52
CA MET A 46 -18.24 1.36 1.15
C MET A 46 -18.65 0.47 2.34
N GLY A 47 -18.40 0.93 3.58
CA GLY A 47 -18.81 0.20 4.77
C GLY A 47 -20.33 0.30 4.99
N THR A 48 -20.91 -0.69 5.68
CA THR A 48 -22.36 -0.72 5.98
C THR A 48 -22.84 0.56 6.68
N ALA A 49 -22.06 1.09 7.62
CA ALA A 49 -22.38 2.34 8.32
C ALA A 49 -22.37 3.60 7.42
N CYS A 50 -21.59 3.59 6.34
CA CYS A 50 -21.55 4.65 5.33
C CYS A 50 -22.70 4.46 4.33
N HIS A 51 -22.98 3.21 3.94
CA HIS A 51 -24.06 2.85 3.04
C HIS A 51 -25.45 3.25 3.57
N VAL A 52 -25.72 3.02 4.87
CA VAL A 52 -26.99 3.42 5.51
C VAL A 52 -27.19 4.95 5.52
N ARG A 53 -26.11 5.75 5.47
CA ARG A 53 -26.17 7.21 5.42
C ARG A 53 -26.25 7.79 4.00
N GLY A 54 -26.35 6.93 2.98
CA GLY A 54 -26.48 7.35 1.57
C GLY A 54 -25.16 7.71 0.89
N ALA A 55 -24.06 7.04 1.26
CA ALA A 55 -22.78 7.10 0.55
C ALA A 55 -22.87 6.58 -0.89
#